data_AF-A0A0H2YU67-F1
#
_entry.id   AF-A0A0H2YU67-F1
#
_cell.length_a   1.000
_cell.length_b   1.000
_cell.length_c   1.000
_cell.angle_alpha   90.00
_cell.angle_beta   90.00
_cell.angle_gamma   90.00
#
_symmetry.space_group_name_H-M   'P 1'
#
loop_
_entity.id
_entity.type
_entity.pdbx_description
1 polymer ?
#
loop_
_entity_poly.entity_id
_entity_poly.type
_entity_poly.pdbx_seq_one_letter_code
_entity_poly.pdbx_strand_id
1 'polypeptide(L)'
;MKLKLIENKILRDSPNSLKQKVINEVVKKGIATYKYKTEPDLIQLYKKTIEEKISECLEKDQSTIKIIDLIEMKKGYKHSILYDYKNLDTNLAKKKCIDIETEYYKNVGITLSELETLCYETENEFFIKFHNEIDILEKVDLPKWFKVRYPILFVFHKKFNILEVKFDKISTDKERKYYKIAISKCFKWLEENLKCKCSYLNLDKYIRNLLEDPNGIVKEIVWTGELAKSQGITLKAGEDMSMPFFQQLEKEIISWKEKYAHKEDALDCLKDIEDYLNKTKKFANDKLRTLRFVKYKENNILKTLEKYIELKITYNYSGTSADLIDVIESEVNDLERMNYVIELIGTRKINKPMEESIAKSS
;
A
#
# COMPACT_ATOMS: atom_id res chain seq x y z
N MET A 1 -12.50 10.43 -29.99
CA MET A 1 -11.35 11.17 -29.43
C MET A 1 -10.42 10.16 -28.76
N LYS A 2 -9.10 10.19 -29.01
CA LYS A 2 -8.17 9.16 -28.48
C LYS A 2 -7.83 9.45 -27.02
N LEU A 3 -8.20 8.53 -26.12
CA LEU A 3 -7.84 8.54 -24.71
C LEU A 3 -6.38 8.11 -24.53
N LYS A 4 -5.47 8.93 -25.03
CA LYS A 4 -4.07 8.56 -25.25
C LYS A 4 -3.35 8.23 -23.94
N LEU A 5 -3.68 8.89 -22.83
CA LEU A 5 -3.00 8.66 -21.56
C LEU A 5 -3.38 7.30 -20.97
N ILE A 6 -4.68 6.96 -21.03
CA ILE A 6 -5.21 5.66 -20.59
C ILE A 6 -4.69 4.54 -21.49
N GLU A 7 -4.77 4.73 -22.80
CA GLU A 7 -4.28 3.75 -23.78
C GLU A 7 -2.78 3.49 -23.58
N ASN A 8 -1.96 4.54 -23.51
CA ASN A 8 -0.53 4.37 -23.26
C ASN A 8 -0.26 3.72 -21.89
N LYS A 9 -1.02 4.06 -20.84
CA LYS A 9 -0.87 3.45 -19.51
C LYS A 9 -1.07 1.93 -19.57
N ILE A 10 -2.14 1.47 -20.22
CA ILE A 10 -2.44 0.04 -20.30
C ILE A 10 -1.51 -0.70 -21.25
N LEU A 11 -1.22 -0.13 -22.42
CA LEU A 11 -0.43 -0.83 -23.43
C LEU A 11 1.08 -0.84 -23.12
N ARG A 12 1.61 0.25 -22.55
CA ARG A 12 3.06 0.48 -22.43
C ARG A 12 3.59 0.39 -21.00
N ASP A 13 2.76 0.72 -20.00
CA ASP A 13 3.20 0.86 -18.59
C ASP A 13 2.52 -0.14 -17.64
N SER A 14 1.73 -1.07 -18.18
CA SER A 14 1.04 -2.07 -17.37
C SER A 14 1.57 -3.48 -17.66
N PRO A 15 1.69 -4.34 -16.63
CA PRO A 15 2.13 -5.71 -16.81
C PRO A 15 1.09 -6.52 -17.59
N ASN A 16 1.55 -7.58 -18.27
CA ASN A 16 0.67 -8.46 -19.07
C ASN A 16 -0.44 -9.10 -18.24
N SER A 17 -0.20 -9.35 -16.94
CA SER A 17 -1.22 -9.86 -16.02
C SER A 17 -2.41 -8.89 -15.89
N LEU A 18 -2.15 -7.58 -15.83
CA LEU A 18 -3.19 -6.55 -15.74
C LEU A 18 -3.92 -6.40 -17.08
N LYS A 19 -3.19 -6.41 -18.20
CA LYS A 19 -3.76 -6.42 -19.55
C LYS A 19 -4.73 -7.59 -19.75
N GLN A 20 -4.35 -8.79 -19.33
CA GLN A 20 -5.21 -9.97 -19.41
C GLN A 20 -6.43 -9.86 -18.48
N LYS A 21 -6.29 -9.29 -17.28
CA LYS A 21 -7.44 -9.02 -16.39
C LYS A 21 -8.46 -8.09 -17.02
N VAL A 22 -8.02 -7.03 -17.72
CA VAL A 22 -8.92 -6.13 -18.47
C VAL A 22 -9.71 -6.92 -19.50
N ILE A 23 -9.04 -7.71 -20.35
CA ILE A 23 -9.70 -8.53 -21.38
C ILE A 23 -10.73 -9.48 -20.76
N ASN A 24 -10.37 -10.18 -19.68
CA ASN A 24 -11.26 -11.12 -19.02
C ASN A 24 -12.53 -10.44 -18.49
N GLU A 25 -12.41 -9.24 -17.87
CA GLU A 25 -13.56 -8.50 -17.37
C GLU A 25 -14.43 -7.92 -18.48
N VAL A 26 -13.83 -7.47 -19.59
CA VAL A 26 -14.59 -7.03 -20.79
C VAL A 26 -15.42 -8.18 -21.36
N VAL A 27 -14.85 -9.38 -21.44
CA VAL A 27 -15.57 -10.58 -21.90
C VAL A 27 -16.67 -10.96 -20.91
N LYS A 28 -16.38 -10.96 -19.61
CA LYS A 28 -17.35 -11.29 -18.55
C LYS A 28 -18.55 -10.34 -18.53
N LYS A 29 -18.34 -9.07 -18.86
CA LYS A 29 -19.42 -8.06 -18.97
C LYS A 29 -20.17 -8.09 -20.30
N GLY A 30 -19.84 -9.01 -21.20
CA GLY A 30 -20.52 -9.15 -22.49
C GLY A 30 -20.24 -8.01 -23.46
N ILE A 31 -19.09 -7.34 -23.35
CA ILE A 31 -18.66 -6.29 -24.29
C ILE A 31 -17.90 -6.90 -25.47
N ALA A 32 -17.11 -7.93 -25.20
CA ALA A 32 -16.27 -8.60 -26.18
C ALA A 32 -16.38 -10.12 -26.09
N THR A 33 -16.01 -10.83 -27.16
CA THR A 33 -16.12 -12.28 -27.22
C THR A 33 -14.99 -12.93 -28.02
N TYR A 34 -14.74 -14.20 -27.70
CA TYR A 34 -13.95 -15.11 -28.53
C TYR A 34 -14.83 -15.94 -29.47
N LYS A 35 -16.16 -15.94 -29.27
CA LYS A 35 -17.12 -16.81 -29.98
C LYS A 35 -17.78 -16.10 -31.17
N TYR A 36 -16.98 -15.79 -32.17
CA TYR A 36 -17.40 -14.98 -33.32
C TYR A 36 -18.61 -15.49 -34.11
N LYS A 37 -18.92 -16.79 -34.05
CA LYS A 37 -20.09 -17.37 -34.73
C LYS A 37 -21.39 -17.23 -33.94
N THR A 38 -21.33 -17.23 -32.61
CA THR A 38 -22.52 -17.23 -31.75
C THR A 38 -22.87 -15.85 -31.23
N GLU A 39 -21.90 -14.96 -31.14
CA GLU A 39 -22.05 -13.60 -30.59
C GLU A 39 -21.44 -12.57 -31.56
N PRO A 40 -21.98 -12.41 -32.79
CA PRO A 40 -21.37 -11.57 -33.82
C PRO A 40 -21.41 -10.06 -33.49
N ASP A 41 -22.38 -9.63 -32.69
CA ASP A 41 -22.60 -8.21 -32.35
C ASP A 41 -21.61 -7.66 -31.32
N LEU A 42 -20.85 -8.53 -30.65
CA LEU A 42 -19.84 -8.15 -29.66
C LEU A 42 -18.48 -7.86 -30.31
N ILE A 43 -17.58 -7.21 -29.57
CA ILE A 43 -16.22 -6.95 -30.05
C ILE A 43 -15.46 -8.28 -30.20
N GLN A 44 -14.95 -8.54 -31.40
CA GLN A 44 -14.35 -9.83 -31.74
C GLN A 44 -12.87 -9.90 -31.38
N LEU A 45 -12.50 -10.78 -30.44
CA LEU A 45 -11.12 -10.89 -29.93
C LEU A 45 -10.29 -12.02 -30.54
N TYR A 46 -10.90 -12.85 -31.40
CA TYR A 46 -10.24 -14.02 -32.00
C TYR A 46 -9.04 -13.63 -32.87
N LYS A 47 -7.93 -14.39 -32.76
CA LYS A 47 -6.66 -14.19 -33.51
C LYS A 47 -6.01 -12.81 -33.39
N LYS A 48 -6.29 -12.07 -32.30
CA LYS A 48 -5.66 -10.78 -31.99
C LYS A 48 -4.64 -10.90 -30.87
N THR A 49 -3.59 -10.08 -30.93
CA THR A 49 -2.65 -9.85 -29.82
C THR A 49 -3.37 -9.20 -28.63
N ILE A 50 -2.74 -9.19 -27.45
CA ILE A 50 -3.32 -8.57 -26.24
C ILE A 50 -3.51 -7.07 -26.45
N GLU A 51 -2.53 -6.42 -27.07
CA GLU A 51 -2.54 -5.00 -27.39
C GLU A 51 -3.68 -4.63 -28.35
N GLU A 52 -3.84 -5.38 -29.45
CA GLU A 52 -4.92 -5.16 -30.41
C GLU A 52 -6.30 -5.33 -29.78
N LYS A 53 -6.48 -6.37 -28.93
CA LYS A 53 -7.73 -6.61 -28.21
C LYS A 53 -8.11 -5.40 -27.35
N ILE A 54 -7.14 -4.86 -26.60
CA ILE A 54 -7.38 -3.74 -25.69
C ILE A 54 -7.67 -2.44 -26.46
N SER A 55 -6.86 -2.12 -27.47
CA SER A 55 -7.08 -0.92 -28.30
C SER A 55 -8.47 -0.93 -28.93
N GLU A 56 -8.89 -2.06 -29.50
CA GLU A 56 -10.22 -2.16 -30.11
C GLU A 56 -11.36 -2.04 -29.10
N CYS A 57 -11.20 -2.61 -27.89
CA CYS A 57 -12.19 -2.44 -26.82
C CYS A 57 -12.30 -0.98 -26.36
N LEU A 58 -11.17 -0.28 -26.24
CA LEU A 58 -11.14 1.15 -25.88
C LEU A 58 -11.76 2.04 -26.97
N GLU A 59 -11.56 1.71 -28.24
CA GLU A 59 -12.10 2.47 -29.36
C GLU A 59 -13.62 2.27 -29.53
N LYS A 60 -14.12 1.06 -29.29
CA LYS A 60 -15.52 0.70 -29.58
C LYS A 60 -16.47 0.81 -28.40
N ASP A 61 -15.99 0.70 -27.15
CA ASP A 61 -16.87 0.73 -25.97
C ASP A 61 -16.22 1.48 -24.78
N GLN A 62 -16.82 2.59 -24.39
CA GLN A 62 -16.37 3.42 -23.26
C GLN A 62 -16.48 2.71 -21.90
N SER A 63 -17.31 1.67 -21.78
CA SER A 63 -17.39 0.83 -20.58
C SER A 63 -16.07 0.11 -20.28
N THR A 64 -15.22 -0.09 -21.30
CA THR A 64 -13.84 -0.57 -21.13
C THR A 64 -13.03 0.35 -20.21
N ILE A 65 -13.27 1.67 -20.25
CA ILE A 65 -12.60 2.65 -19.39
C ILE A 65 -13.05 2.46 -17.94
N LYS A 66 -14.36 2.27 -17.69
CA LYS A 66 -14.89 1.94 -16.37
C LYS A 66 -14.25 0.69 -15.80
N ILE A 67 -14.08 -0.35 -16.63
CA ILE A 67 -13.42 -1.59 -16.23
C ILE A 67 -11.97 -1.33 -15.82
N ILE A 68 -11.22 -0.57 -16.61
CA ILE A 68 -9.84 -0.19 -16.29
C ILE A 68 -9.78 0.57 -14.95
N ASP A 69 -10.65 1.56 -14.75
CA ASP A 69 -10.66 2.35 -13.52
C ASP A 69 -10.99 1.50 -12.29
N LEU A 70 -11.97 0.61 -12.39
CA LEU A 70 -12.33 -0.35 -11.34
C LEU A 70 -11.19 -1.32 -11.03
N ILE A 71 -10.50 -1.83 -12.05
CA ILE A 71 -9.33 -2.70 -11.87
C ILE A 71 -8.21 -1.93 -11.16
N GLU A 72 -7.95 -0.69 -11.55
CA GLU A 72 -6.95 0.15 -10.89
C GLU A 72 -7.31 0.46 -9.44
N MET A 73 -8.60 0.66 -9.11
CA MET A 73 -9.01 0.83 -7.70
C MET A 73 -8.90 -0.45 -6.87
N LYS A 74 -8.95 -1.63 -7.51
CA LYS A 74 -8.98 -2.95 -6.85
C LYS A 74 -7.69 -3.77 -7.01
N LYS A 75 -6.64 -3.22 -7.62
CA LYS A 75 -5.36 -3.92 -7.74
C LYS A 75 -4.51 -3.75 -6.48
N GLY A 76 -3.56 -4.66 -6.30
CA GLY A 76 -2.45 -4.45 -5.38
C GLY A 76 -1.52 -3.37 -5.94
N TYR A 77 -1.09 -2.44 -5.08
CA TYR A 77 -0.10 -1.43 -5.38
C TYR A 77 1.20 -1.76 -4.64
N LYS A 78 2.34 -1.37 -5.22
CA LYS A 78 3.63 -1.64 -4.61
C LYS A 78 3.88 -0.83 -3.32
N HIS A 79 3.41 0.41 -3.32
CA HIS A 79 3.64 1.36 -2.25
C HIS A 79 2.34 1.76 -1.56
N SER A 80 2.42 1.86 -0.23
CA SER A 80 1.34 2.34 0.63
C SER A 80 1.87 3.24 1.75
N ILE A 81 1.13 4.30 2.08
CA ILE A 81 1.43 5.19 3.22
C ILE A 81 0.14 5.38 4.03
N LEU A 82 0.23 5.26 5.35
CA LEU A 82 -0.92 5.35 6.24
C LEU A 82 -1.00 6.68 6.98
N TYR A 83 -2.23 7.16 7.10
CA TYR A 83 -2.60 8.38 7.80
C TYR A 83 -3.81 8.11 8.69
N ASP A 84 -3.92 8.85 9.78
CA ASP A 84 -5.18 9.08 10.44
C ASP A 84 -6.00 10.08 9.63
N TYR A 85 -7.32 9.90 9.61
CA TYR A 85 -8.23 10.93 9.10
C TYR A 85 -9.35 11.21 10.09
N LYS A 86 -9.89 12.44 10.01
CA LYS A 86 -11.10 12.86 10.71
C LYS A 86 -12.04 13.55 9.74
N ASN A 87 -13.34 13.34 9.94
CA ASN A 87 -14.42 14.04 9.25
C ASN A 87 -14.44 13.79 7.73
N LEU A 88 -14.60 12.54 7.30
CA LEU A 88 -14.91 12.24 5.91
C LEU A 88 -16.43 12.29 5.69
N ASP A 89 -16.89 13.29 4.94
CA ASP A 89 -18.26 13.31 4.40
C ASP A 89 -18.26 12.70 2.98
N THR A 90 -18.69 11.45 2.88
CA THR A 90 -18.74 10.72 1.60
C THR A 90 -19.77 11.30 0.64
N ASN A 91 -20.84 11.92 1.15
CA ASN A 91 -21.86 12.56 0.31
C ASN A 91 -21.31 13.84 -0.34
N LEU A 92 -20.56 14.63 0.42
CA LEU A 92 -19.83 15.78 -0.13
C LEU A 92 -18.78 15.33 -1.14
N ALA A 93 -18.06 14.24 -0.86
CA ALA A 93 -17.09 13.67 -1.79
C ALA A 93 -17.71 13.26 -3.12
N LYS A 94 -18.85 12.55 -3.11
CA LYS A 94 -19.59 12.18 -4.33
C LYS A 94 -20.12 13.37 -5.13
N LYS A 95 -20.24 14.56 -4.53
CA LYS A 95 -20.59 15.81 -5.24
C LYS A 95 -19.37 16.50 -5.87
N LYS A 96 -18.17 16.18 -5.41
CA LYS A 96 -16.90 16.81 -5.82
C LYS A 96 -16.06 15.92 -6.73
N CYS A 97 -16.24 14.61 -6.62
CA CYS A 97 -15.64 13.60 -7.47
C CYS A 97 -16.68 13.02 -8.42
N ILE A 98 -16.20 12.38 -9.47
CA ILE A 98 -17.03 11.60 -10.37
C ILE A 98 -17.23 10.21 -9.76
N ASP A 99 -18.47 9.87 -9.38
CA ASP A 99 -18.81 8.53 -8.91
C ASP A 99 -18.83 7.56 -10.10
N ILE A 100 -17.97 6.55 -10.06
CA ILE A 100 -17.81 5.58 -11.16
C ILE A 100 -19.04 4.69 -11.36
N GLU A 101 -19.96 4.64 -10.39
CA GLU A 101 -21.22 3.90 -10.55
C GLU A 101 -22.27 4.67 -11.35
N THR A 102 -22.02 5.95 -11.63
CA THR A 102 -22.88 6.74 -12.51
C THR A 102 -22.62 6.45 -14.00
N GLU A 103 -23.48 7.00 -14.86
CA GLU A 103 -23.32 6.90 -16.32
C GLU A 103 -22.22 7.81 -16.90
N TYR A 104 -21.33 8.35 -16.06
CA TYR A 104 -20.20 9.22 -16.44
C TYR A 104 -19.48 8.76 -17.72
N TYR A 105 -19.23 7.46 -17.82
CA TYR A 105 -18.45 6.88 -18.89
C TYR A 105 -19.07 7.05 -20.29
N LYS A 106 -20.39 7.24 -20.40
CA LYS A 106 -21.08 7.51 -21.68
C LYS A 106 -20.70 8.85 -22.32
N ASN A 107 -20.15 9.78 -21.52
CA ASN A 107 -19.85 11.16 -21.94
C ASN A 107 -18.34 11.46 -22.01
N VAL A 108 -17.48 10.48 -21.72
CA VAL A 108 -16.03 10.65 -21.70
C VAL A 108 -15.51 11.00 -23.10
N GLY A 109 -14.75 12.10 -23.21
CA GLY A 109 -14.21 12.60 -24.48
C GLY A 109 -15.14 13.51 -25.30
N ILE A 110 -16.35 13.83 -24.82
CA ILE A 110 -17.21 14.87 -25.41
C ILE A 110 -17.04 16.18 -24.64
N THR A 111 -16.96 16.12 -23.30
CA THR A 111 -16.87 17.30 -22.41
C THR A 111 -15.93 17.13 -21.22
N LEU A 112 -15.31 15.96 -21.03
CA LEU A 112 -14.65 15.58 -19.75
C LEU A 112 -13.21 15.05 -19.95
N SER A 113 -12.34 15.33 -18.99
CA SER A 113 -10.88 15.09 -19.00
C SER A 113 -10.48 13.67 -18.54
N GLU A 114 -9.37 13.12 -19.06
CA GLU A 114 -8.76 11.86 -18.59
C GLU A 114 -8.18 11.96 -17.17
N LEU A 115 -8.06 13.18 -16.63
CA LEU A 115 -7.45 13.49 -15.33
C LEU A 115 -8.47 13.85 -14.23
N GLU A 116 -9.77 13.63 -14.48
CA GLU A 116 -10.80 13.86 -13.47
C GLU A 116 -10.59 13.01 -12.22
N THR A 117 -11.01 13.56 -11.07
CA THR A 117 -10.95 12.83 -9.79
C THR A 117 -12.16 11.91 -9.66
N LEU A 118 -11.91 10.62 -9.47
CA LEU A 118 -12.96 9.60 -9.39
C LEU A 118 -13.20 9.19 -7.93
N CYS A 119 -14.41 8.73 -7.63
CA CYS A 119 -14.72 8.08 -6.36
C CYS A 119 -15.53 6.80 -6.54
N TYR A 120 -15.42 5.92 -5.54
CA TYR A 120 -16.14 4.66 -5.45
C TYR A 120 -16.34 4.32 -3.98
N GLU A 121 -17.48 3.76 -3.62
CA GLU A 121 -17.78 3.42 -2.23
C GLU A 121 -18.19 1.95 -2.12
N THR A 122 -17.62 1.27 -1.11
CA THR A 122 -18.08 -0.03 -0.63
C THR A 122 -18.60 0.12 0.80
N GLU A 123 -19.10 -0.96 1.37
CA GLU A 123 -19.53 -1.00 2.76
C GLU A 123 -18.41 -0.54 3.72
N ASN A 124 -17.20 -1.07 3.53
CA ASN A 124 -16.07 -0.89 4.45
C ASN A 124 -15.10 0.23 4.04
N GLU A 125 -15.06 0.59 2.76
CA GLU A 125 -14.04 1.47 2.20
C GLU A 125 -14.66 2.58 1.34
N PHE A 126 -14.02 3.74 1.33
CA PHE A 126 -14.32 4.80 0.36
C PHE A 126 -13.04 5.12 -0.42
N PHE A 127 -13.13 5.11 -1.74
CA PHE A 127 -12.00 5.30 -2.65
C PHE A 127 -12.09 6.67 -3.30
N ILE A 128 -10.97 7.39 -3.33
CA ILE A 128 -10.76 8.57 -4.17
C ILE A 128 -9.54 8.32 -5.02
N LYS A 129 -9.69 8.36 -6.34
CA LYS A 129 -8.61 8.13 -7.29
C LYS A 129 -8.27 9.43 -8.01
N PHE A 130 -7.06 9.89 -7.78
CA PHE A 130 -6.47 11.03 -8.47
C PHE A 130 -5.65 10.55 -9.66
N HIS A 131 -5.64 11.33 -10.73
CA HIS A 131 -4.89 11.02 -11.94
C HIS A 131 -3.88 12.13 -12.20
N ASN A 132 -2.60 11.75 -12.32
CA ASN A 132 -1.55 12.63 -12.80
C ASN A 132 -1.09 12.19 -14.20
N GLU A 133 -0.45 13.10 -14.91
CA GLU A 133 0.30 12.78 -16.13
C GLU A 133 1.78 12.63 -15.78
N ILE A 134 2.42 11.58 -16.29
CA ILE A 134 3.88 11.38 -16.20
C ILE A 134 4.44 10.95 -17.56
N ASP A 135 5.73 11.19 -17.75
CA ASP A 135 6.49 10.70 -18.89
C ASP A 135 7.18 9.37 -18.55
N ILE A 136 7.03 8.37 -19.41
CA ILE A 136 7.75 7.09 -19.34
C ILE A 136 8.65 6.92 -20.55
N LEU A 137 9.77 6.21 -20.37
CA LEU A 137 10.71 5.89 -21.44
C LEU A 137 10.56 4.42 -21.85
N GLU A 138 10.10 4.19 -23.08
CA GLU A 138 10.10 2.86 -23.68
C GLU A 138 11.52 2.53 -24.18
N LYS A 139 12.17 1.55 -23.55
CA LYS A 139 13.54 1.13 -23.87
C LYS A 139 13.55 0.08 -24.99
N VAL A 140 13.17 0.49 -26.20
CA VAL A 140 13.39 -0.27 -27.45
C VAL A 140 14.61 0.28 -28.19
N ASP A 141 14.96 -0.28 -29.35
CA ASP A 141 16.15 0.10 -30.15
C ASP A 141 16.27 1.62 -30.38
N LEU A 142 15.14 2.33 -30.45
CA LEU A 142 15.05 3.78 -30.43
C LEU A 142 14.20 4.24 -29.23
N PRO A 143 14.82 4.73 -28.14
CA PRO A 143 14.10 5.14 -26.95
C PRO A 143 13.08 6.25 -27.26
N LYS A 144 11.83 6.05 -26.86
CA LYS A 144 10.74 7.02 -27.05
C LYS A 144 10.05 7.34 -25.73
N TRP A 145 9.77 8.62 -25.55
CA TRP A 145 9.01 9.12 -24.40
C TRP A 145 7.52 9.10 -24.70
N PHE A 146 6.73 8.60 -23.76
CA PHE A 146 5.28 8.59 -23.82
C PHE A 146 4.69 9.19 -22.56
N LYS A 147 3.63 9.97 -22.73
CA LYS A 147 2.79 10.42 -21.63
C LYS A 147 1.78 9.35 -21.27
N VAL A 148 1.70 9.02 -19.98
CA VAL A 148 0.79 8.02 -19.42
C VAL A 148 0.02 8.59 -18.24
N ARG A 149 -1.18 8.05 -18.02
CA ARG A 149 -1.97 8.31 -16.82
C ARG A 149 -1.38 7.57 -15.63
N TYR A 150 -1.10 8.28 -14.55
CA TYR A 150 -0.55 7.72 -13.32
C TYR A 150 -1.55 7.91 -12.16
N PRO A 151 -2.16 6.81 -11.66
CA PRO A 151 -3.14 6.89 -10.59
C PRO A 151 -2.48 6.97 -9.21
N ILE A 152 -2.99 7.85 -8.35
CA ILE A 152 -2.74 7.84 -6.90
C ILE A 152 -4.09 7.57 -6.23
N LEU A 153 -4.16 6.52 -5.43
CA LEU A 153 -5.40 6.05 -4.85
C LEU A 153 -5.43 6.32 -3.34
N PHE A 154 -6.45 7.02 -2.87
CA PHE A 154 -6.72 7.27 -1.48
C PHE A 154 -7.87 6.34 -1.05
N VAL A 155 -7.60 5.45 -0.10
CA VAL A 155 -8.56 4.47 0.43
C VAL A 155 -8.84 4.79 1.89
N PHE A 156 -10.07 5.21 2.18
CA PHE A 156 -10.52 5.47 3.54
C PHE A 156 -11.11 4.19 4.12
N HIS A 157 -10.36 3.57 5.02
CA HIS A 157 -10.78 2.41 5.79
C HIS A 157 -11.69 2.86 6.94
N LYS A 158 -13.01 2.71 6.76
CA LYS A 158 -14.04 3.26 7.67
C LYS A 158 -13.91 2.68 9.08
N LYS A 159 -13.70 1.36 9.20
CA LYS A 159 -13.59 0.64 10.48
C LYS A 159 -12.45 1.16 11.36
N PHE A 160 -11.31 1.49 10.77
CA PHE A 160 -10.07 1.82 11.51
C PHE A 160 -9.78 3.32 11.60
N ASN A 161 -10.58 4.17 10.93
CA ASN A 161 -10.27 5.59 10.70
C ASN A 161 -8.84 5.78 10.15
N ILE A 162 -8.45 4.92 9.20
CA ILE A 162 -7.16 4.97 8.50
C ILE A 162 -7.40 5.40 7.06
N LEU A 163 -6.63 6.38 6.61
CA LEU A 163 -6.49 6.73 5.21
C LEU A 163 -5.22 6.06 4.70
N GLU A 164 -5.37 5.23 3.69
CA GLU A 164 -4.28 4.59 2.98
C GLU A 164 -4.05 5.25 1.62
N VAL A 165 -2.82 5.69 1.36
CA VAL A 165 -2.42 6.25 0.07
C VAL A 165 -1.63 5.20 -0.69
N LYS A 166 -2.22 4.63 -1.75
CA LYS A 166 -1.65 3.59 -2.61
C LYS A 166 -1.13 4.17 -3.93
N PHE A 167 0.06 3.76 -4.35
CA PHE A 167 0.67 4.20 -5.61
C PHE A 167 1.76 3.23 -6.10
N ASP A 168 2.12 3.31 -7.39
CA ASP A 168 3.13 2.43 -8.00
C ASP A 168 4.49 3.13 -8.16
N LYS A 169 5.57 2.36 -8.19
CA LYS A 169 6.91 2.92 -8.39
C LYS A 169 7.04 3.58 -9.77
N ILE A 170 7.63 4.78 -9.83
CA ILE A 170 8.04 5.43 -11.08
C ILE A 170 9.51 5.10 -11.30
N SER A 171 9.86 4.64 -12.49
CA SER A 171 11.19 4.12 -12.85
C SER A 171 12.25 5.21 -13.12
N THR A 172 12.15 6.39 -12.49
CA THR A 172 13.07 7.53 -12.75
C THR A 172 13.73 8.05 -11.48
N ASP A 173 14.98 8.49 -11.53
CA ASP A 173 15.73 8.97 -10.35
C ASP A 173 15.15 10.25 -9.70
N LYS A 174 14.18 10.91 -10.35
CA LYS A 174 13.42 12.05 -9.81
C LYS A 174 12.23 11.63 -8.91
N GLU A 175 12.04 10.32 -8.71
CA GLU A 175 10.96 9.64 -8.01
C GLU A 175 10.62 10.26 -6.63
N ARG A 176 11.62 10.50 -5.77
CA ARG A 176 11.36 10.93 -4.38
C ARG A 176 10.69 12.30 -4.26
N LYS A 177 11.13 13.28 -5.06
CA LYS A 177 10.54 14.63 -5.05
C LYS A 177 9.14 14.63 -5.67
N TYR A 178 8.93 13.78 -6.68
CA TYR A 178 7.63 13.65 -7.34
C TYR A 178 6.55 13.24 -6.35
N TYR A 179 6.75 12.16 -5.59
CA TYR A 179 5.71 11.66 -4.67
C TYR A 179 5.35 12.66 -3.60
N LYS A 180 6.34 13.34 -3.02
CA LYS A 180 6.09 14.39 -2.04
C LYS A 180 5.16 15.46 -2.60
N ILE A 181 5.41 15.93 -3.83
CA ILE A 181 4.60 16.97 -4.48
C ILE A 181 3.22 16.41 -4.86
N ALA A 182 3.16 15.24 -5.50
CA ALA A 182 1.93 14.66 -6.02
C ALA A 182 0.95 14.30 -4.90
N ILE A 183 1.43 13.68 -3.82
CA ILE A 183 0.62 13.33 -2.64
C ILE A 183 0.19 14.60 -1.90
N SER A 184 1.06 15.61 -1.75
CA SER A 184 0.69 16.88 -1.11
C SER A 184 -0.42 17.61 -1.86
N LYS A 185 -0.44 17.56 -3.20
CA LYS A 185 -1.55 18.10 -4.01
C LYS A 185 -2.87 17.39 -3.73
N CYS A 186 -2.83 16.06 -3.59
CA CYS A 186 -4.02 15.27 -3.25
C CYS A 186 -4.56 15.65 -1.85
N PHE A 187 -3.68 15.78 -0.85
CA PHE A 187 -4.07 16.25 0.48
C PHE A 187 -4.66 17.66 0.47
N LYS A 188 -4.06 18.59 -0.26
CA LYS A 188 -4.61 19.94 -0.43
C LYS A 188 -6.01 19.90 -1.02
N TRP A 189 -6.23 19.06 -2.03
CA TRP A 189 -7.56 18.87 -2.62
C TRP A 189 -8.58 18.36 -1.58
N LEU A 190 -8.21 17.40 -0.74
CA LEU A 190 -9.09 16.89 0.33
C LEU A 190 -9.45 17.96 1.36
N GLU A 191 -8.49 18.79 1.75
CA GLU A 191 -8.71 19.88 2.70
C GLU A 191 -9.64 20.95 2.12
N GLU A 192 -9.39 21.39 0.89
CA GLU A 192 -10.16 22.44 0.23
C GLU A 192 -11.59 21.99 -0.14
N ASN A 193 -11.76 20.74 -0.60
CA ASN A 193 -13.04 20.26 -1.13
C ASN A 193 -13.87 19.50 -0.11
N LEU A 194 -13.24 18.75 0.79
CA LEU A 194 -13.92 17.85 1.73
C LEU A 194 -13.76 18.27 3.19
N LYS A 195 -12.91 19.26 3.49
CA LYS A 195 -12.54 19.66 4.86
C LYS A 195 -12.01 18.49 5.71
N CYS A 196 -11.48 17.46 5.04
CA CYS A 196 -10.98 16.26 5.68
C CYS A 196 -9.57 16.52 6.21
N LYS A 197 -9.38 16.38 7.53
CA LYS A 197 -8.08 16.57 8.17
C LYS A 197 -7.38 15.22 8.27
N CYS A 198 -6.16 15.17 7.74
CA CYS A 198 -5.33 13.97 7.79
C CYS A 198 -4.07 14.25 8.60
N SER A 199 -3.66 13.31 9.44
CA SER A 199 -2.40 13.36 10.17
C SER A 199 -1.62 12.08 9.95
N TYR A 200 -0.30 12.17 9.93
CA TYR A 200 0.54 11.00 9.71
C TYR A 200 0.35 9.95 10.82
N LEU A 201 0.26 8.68 10.41
CA LEU A 201 0.18 7.55 11.32
C LEU A 201 1.58 6.93 11.49
N ASN A 202 2.20 7.13 12.66
CA ASN A 202 3.49 6.51 12.97
C ASN A 202 3.36 5.01 13.15
N LEU A 203 4.05 4.23 12.31
CA LEU A 203 3.93 2.77 12.32
C LEU A 203 4.81 2.10 13.38
N ASP A 204 5.86 2.75 13.89
CA ASP A 204 6.87 2.08 14.74
C ASP A 204 6.22 1.47 16.00
N LYS A 205 5.28 2.17 16.64
CA LYS A 205 4.55 1.62 17.81
C LYS A 205 3.73 0.38 17.44
N TYR A 206 2.98 0.42 16.34
CA TYR A 206 2.12 -0.70 15.94
C TYR A 206 2.94 -1.90 15.48
N ILE A 207 4.06 -1.67 14.79
CA ILE A 207 4.96 -2.73 14.35
C ILE A 207 5.66 -3.42 15.53
N ARG A 208 6.12 -2.66 16.54
CA ARG A 208 6.67 -3.27 17.77
C ARG A 208 5.66 -4.19 18.45
N ASN A 209 4.43 -3.70 18.63
CA ASN A 209 3.36 -4.49 19.23
C ASN A 209 3.03 -5.75 18.41
N LEU A 210 3.22 -5.73 17.09
CA LEU A 210 3.04 -6.92 16.24
C LEU A 210 4.19 -7.92 16.37
N LEU A 211 5.42 -7.44 16.53
CA LEU A 211 6.61 -8.27 16.72
C LEU A 211 6.65 -8.93 18.10
N GLU A 212 6.10 -8.28 19.11
CA GLU A 212 5.99 -8.78 20.48
C GLU A 212 4.77 -9.70 20.67
N ASP A 213 3.95 -9.93 19.63
CA ASP A 213 2.78 -10.80 19.74
C ASP A 213 3.20 -12.26 20.00
N PRO A 214 2.72 -12.89 21.09
CA PRO A 214 3.15 -14.23 21.50
C PRO A 214 2.76 -15.32 20.49
N ASN A 215 1.79 -15.08 19.60
CA ASN A 215 1.40 -16.03 18.57
C ASN A 215 2.37 -16.04 17.38
N GLY A 216 3.32 -15.10 17.34
CA GLY A 216 4.35 -15.00 16.30
C GLY A 216 3.75 -14.74 14.92
N ILE A 217 2.79 -13.82 14.83
CA ILE A 217 2.08 -13.47 13.59
C ILE A 217 3.04 -12.86 12.57
N VAL A 218 3.99 -12.05 13.06
CA VAL A 218 4.97 -11.31 12.29
C VAL A 218 6.36 -11.66 12.78
N LYS A 219 7.29 -11.85 11.84
CA LYS A 219 8.72 -11.99 12.14
C LYS A 219 9.50 -10.85 11.49
N GLU A 220 10.47 -10.29 12.20
CA GLU A 220 11.39 -9.31 11.63
C GLU A 220 12.56 -10.03 10.95
N ILE A 221 12.81 -9.73 9.68
CA ILE A 221 13.87 -10.37 8.89
C ILE A 221 15.06 -9.47 8.60
N VAL A 222 14.82 -8.16 8.51
CA VAL A 222 15.89 -7.17 8.34
C VAL A 222 15.57 -5.98 9.21
N TRP A 223 16.58 -5.48 9.91
CA TRP A 223 16.51 -4.23 10.63
C TRP A 223 17.76 -3.41 10.34
N THR A 224 17.55 -2.17 9.88
CA THR A 224 18.61 -1.20 9.65
C THR A 224 18.38 -0.01 10.58
N GLY A 225 19.46 0.44 11.22
CA GLY A 225 19.43 1.65 12.02
C GLY A 225 20.82 2.27 12.20
N GLU A 226 20.87 3.47 12.79
CA GLU A 226 22.12 4.17 13.11
C GLU A 226 22.48 3.98 14.58
N LEU A 227 23.77 3.72 14.85
CA LEU A 227 24.32 3.85 16.19
C LEU A 227 24.58 5.33 16.51
N ALA A 228 24.59 5.68 17.80
CA ALA A 228 24.76 7.05 18.32
C ALA A 228 26.03 7.80 17.86
N LYS A 229 26.90 7.19 17.04
CA LYS A 229 28.12 7.76 16.45
C LYS A 229 28.18 7.62 14.92
N SER A 230 27.04 7.71 14.23
CA SER A 230 26.91 7.82 12.76
C SER A 230 27.40 6.64 11.91
N GLN A 231 27.68 5.49 12.51
CA GLN A 231 27.84 4.24 11.75
C GLN A 231 26.49 3.52 11.66
N GLY A 232 26.01 3.35 10.44
CA GLY A 232 24.82 2.54 10.16
C GLY A 232 25.09 1.06 10.39
N ILE A 233 24.14 0.37 11.01
CA ILE A 233 24.14 -1.09 11.18
C ILE A 233 22.95 -1.69 10.44
N THR A 234 23.18 -2.79 9.73
CA THR A 234 22.11 -3.60 9.13
C THR A 234 22.24 -5.02 9.66
N LEU A 235 21.20 -5.49 10.33
CA LEU A 235 21.09 -6.86 10.81
C LEU A 235 20.11 -7.61 9.92
N LYS A 236 20.46 -8.85 9.59
CA LYS A 236 19.63 -9.79 8.84
C LYS A 236 19.40 -11.01 9.69
N ALA A 237 18.18 -11.54 9.66
CA ALA A 237 17.87 -12.79 10.32
C ALA A 237 18.61 -13.96 9.66
N GLY A 238 19.01 -14.94 10.46
CA GLY A 238 19.56 -16.22 9.98
C GLY A 238 18.50 -17.10 9.32
N GLU A 239 18.90 -18.30 8.89
CA GLU A 239 17.98 -19.28 8.25
C GLU A 239 16.79 -19.66 9.16
N ASP A 240 17.00 -19.63 10.47
CA ASP A 240 16.00 -19.86 11.51
C ASP A 240 15.09 -18.65 11.78
N MET A 241 15.28 -17.56 11.04
CA MET A 241 14.56 -16.29 11.16
C MET A 241 14.80 -15.61 12.51
N SER A 242 15.94 -15.86 13.15
CA SER A 242 16.37 -15.17 14.37
C SER A 242 17.36 -14.06 14.05
N MET A 243 17.24 -12.91 14.75
CA MET A 243 18.32 -11.92 14.75
C MET A 243 19.34 -12.30 15.82
N PRO A 244 20.54 -12.76 15.42
CA PRO A 244 21.43 -13.47 16.33
C PRO A 244 21.87 -12.60 17.51
N PHE A 245 22.13 -11.30 17.31
CA PHE A 245 22.62 -10.46 18.40
C PHE A 245 21.52 -9.99 19.37
N PHE A 246 20.37 -9.53 18.87
CA PHE A 246 19.31 -9.00 19.73
C PHE A 246 18.56 -10.10 20.48
N GLN A 247 18.17 -11.19 19.81
CA GLN A 247 17.40 -12.25 20.46
C GLN A 247 18.24 -13.06 21.43
N GLN A 248 19.50 -13.32 21.10
CA GLN A 248 20.40 -14.02 22.03
C GLN A 248 20.64 -13.15 23.25
N LEU A 249 20.91 -11.86 23.08
CA LEU A 249 21.10 -10.95 24.20
C LEU A 249 19.83 -10.78 25.05
N GLU A 250 18.63 -10.72 24.45
CA GLU A 250 17.36 -10.70 25.18
C GLU A 250 17.14 -11.99 26.00
N LYS A 251 17.39 -13.16 25.40
CA LYS A 251 17.30 -14.46 26.11
C LYS A 251 18.31 -14.55 27.24
N GLU A 252 19.54 -14.10 27.01
CA GLU A 252 20.59 -14.04 28.02
C GLU A 252 20.22 -13.05 29.12
N ILE A 253 19.66 -11.87 28.81
CA ILE A 253 19.16 -10.93 29.83
C ILE A 253 18.09 -11.57 30.70
N ILE A 254 17.15 -12.33 30.13
CA ILE A 254 16.13 -13.05 30.92
C ILE A 254 16.80 -14.09 31.83
N SER A 255 17.67 -14.94 31.28
CA SER A 255 18.45 -15.93 32.02
C SER A 255 19.31 -15.30 33.14
N TRP A 256 19.93 -14.15 32.85
CA TRP A 256 20.78 -13.44 33.79
C TRP A 256 19.97 -12.72 34.87
N LYS A 257 18.77 -12.20 34.57
CA LYS A 257 17.85 -11.66 35.57
C LYS A 257 17.45 -12.74 36.59
N GLU A 258 17.19 -13.96 36.13
CA GLU A 258 16.90 -15.09 37.02
C GLU A 258 18.13 -15.50 37.84
N LYS A 259 19.29 -15.67 37.17
CA LYS A 259 20.54 -16.10 37.80
C LYS A 259 21.08 -15.11 38.84
N TYR A 260 20.91 -13.82 38.58
CA TYR A 260 21.42 -12.73 39.41
C TYR A 260 20.31 -12.00 40.18
N ALA A 261 19.13 -12.61 40.35
CA ALA A 261 17.99 -12.01 41.05
C ALA A 261 18.30 -11.52 42.48
N HIS A 262 19.35 -12.06 43.11
CA HIS A 262 19.80 -11.72 44.45
C HIS A 262 20.85 -10.59 44.50
N LYS A 263 21.22 -10.00 43.35
CA LYS A 263 22.22 -8.92 43.25
C LYS A 263 21.60 -7.70 42.60
N GLU A 264 21.28 -6.70 43.41
CA GLU A 264 20.62 -5.46 43.00
C GLU A 264 21.44 -4.70 41.93
N ASP A 265 22.74 -4.54 42.16
CA ASP A 265 23.66 -3.88 41.19
C ASP A 265 23.69 -4.55 39.82
N ALA A 266 23.55 -5.89 39.78
CA ALA A 266 23.54 -6.65 38.53
C ALA A 266 22.22 -6.46 37.77
N LEU A 267 21.10 -6.37 38.50
CA LEU A 267 19.78 -6.09 37.91
C LEU A 267 19.72 -4.68 37.32
N ASP A 268 20.31 -3.69 37.98
CA ASP A 268 20.40 -2.32 37.48
C ASP A 268 21.24 -2.26 36.19
N CYS A 269 22.39 -2.93 36.15
CA CYS A 269 23.20 -3.03 34.93
C CYS A 269 22.46 -3.73 33.78
N LEU A 270 21.71 -4.81 34.07
CA LEU A 270 20.89 -5.51 33.06
C LEU A 270 19.77 -4.62 32.53
N LYS A 271 19.18 -3.79 33.40
CA LYS A 271 18.16 -2.81 33.02
C LYS A 271 18.74 -1.72 32.13
N ASP A 272 19.96 -1.24 32.39
CA ASP A 272 20.65 -0.28 31.51
C ASP A 272 20.94 -0.86 30.13
N ILE A 273 21.32 -2.15 30.05
CA ILE A 273 21.53 -2.85 28.78
C ILE A 273 20.20 -2.98 28.03
N GLU A 274 19.13 -3.40 28.72
CA GLU A 274 17.79 -3.51 28.14
C GLU A 274 17.26 -2.16 27.66
N ASP A 275 17.45 -1.10 28.45
CA ASP A 275 17.12 0.28 28.09
C ASP A 275 17.95 0.77 26.91
N TYR A 276 19.23 0.42 26.83
CA TYR A 276 20.07 0.72 25.68
C TYR A 276 19.57 0.01 24.42
N LEU A 277 19.20 -1.27 24.50
CA LEU A 277 18.60 -2.00 23.37
C LEU A 277 17.29 -1.34 22.94
N ASN A 278 16.44 -0.97 23.89
CA ASN A 278 15.16 -0.29 23.65
C ASN A 278 15.33 1.11 23.05
N LYS A 279 16.27 1.91 23.56
CA LYS A 279 16.63 3.25 23.06
C LYS A 279 17.27 3.16 21.67
N THR A 280 18.17 2.20 21.44
CA THR A 280 18.79 1.97 20.12
C THR A 280 17.73 1.59 19.09
N LYS A 281 16.78 0.72 19.47
CA LYS A 281 15.59 0.46 18.65
C LYS A 281 14.77 1.74 18.43
N LYS A 282 14.70 2.68 19.38
CA LYS A 282 13.88 3.92 19.34
C LYS A 282 14.47 5.07 18.50
N PHE A 283 15.79 5.25 18.42
CA PHE A 283 16.39 6.49 17.89
C PHE A 283 17.06 6.44 16.51
N ALA A 284 17.13 5.31 15.82
CA ALA A 284 17.72 5.29 14.48
C ALA A 284 16.96 6.17 13.46
N ASN A 285 17.67 7.04 12.75
CA ASN A 285 17.19 7.76 11.56
C ASN A 285 17.51 6.91 10.31
N ASP A 286 16.68 7.04 9.27
CA ASP A 286 16.57 6.10 8.13
C ASP A 286 16.44 4.63 8.55
N LYS A 287 15.49 4.37 9.46
CA LYS A 287 15.09 3.01 9.83
C LYS A 287 14.48 2.29 8.64
N LEU A 288 14.98 1.09 8.41
CA LEU A 288 14.32 0.10 7.59
C LEU A 288 13.97 -1.09 8.44
N ARG A 289 12.73 -1.56 8.32
CA ARG A 289 12.33 -2.88 8.83
C ARG A 289 11.77 -3.69 7.69
N THR A 290 12.26 -4.90 7.49
CA THR A 290 11.60 -5.87 6.63
C THR A 290 10.93 -6.92 7.52
N LEU A 291 9.64 -7.12 7.32
CA LEU A 291 8.78 -7.97 8.10
C LEU A 291 8.24 -9.10 7.23
N ARG A 292 8.09 -10.28 7.80
CA ARG A 292 7.45 -11.44 7.19
C ARG A 292 6.22 -11.83 8.00
N PHE A 293 5.04 -11.70 7.38
CA PHE A 293 3.78 -12.15 7.96
C PHE A 293 3.60 -13.62 7.60
N VAL A 294 3.44 -14.45 8.63
CA VAL A 294 3.40 -15.91 8.49
C VAL A 294 2.03 -16.48 8.83
N LYS A 295 1.20 -15.73 9.56
CA LYS A 295 -0.10 -16.18 10.06
C LYS A 295 -1.15 -15.10 9.90
N TYR A 296 -2.40 -15.51 9.86
CA TYR A 296 -3.58 -14.66 9.90
C TYR A 296 -4.68 -15.13 10.83
N LYS A 297 -5.49 -14.17 11.27
CA LYS A 297 -6.62 -14.43 12.15
C LYS A 297 -7.91 -14.33 11.35
N GLU A 298 -8.63 -15.44 11.22
CA GLU A 298 -9.93 -15.49 10.57
C GLU A 298 -10.95 -16.05 11.57
N ASN A 299 -12.03 -15.33 11.84
CA ASN A 299 -13.05 -15.73 12.82
C ASN A 299 -12.46 -16.09 14.20
N ASN A 300 -11.46 -15.31 14.64
CA ASN A 300 -10.66 -15.56 15.84
C ASN A 300 -9.76 -16.81 15.85
N ILE A 301 -9.68 -17.56 14.76
CA ILE A 301 -8.79 -18.71 14.60
C ILE A 301 -7.50 -18.28 13.89
N LEU A 302 -6.36 -18.67 14.45
CA LEU A 302 -5.04 -18.41 13.88
C LEU A 302 -4.74 -19.47 12.79
N LYS A 303 -4.52 -19.03 11.56
CA LYS A 303 -4.15 -19.87 10.42
C LYS A 303 -2.79 -19.47 9.87
N THR A 304 -2.02 -20.42 9.38
CA THR A 304 -0.75 -20.15 8.68
C THR A 304 -1.03 -19.77 7.24
N LEU A 305 -0.35 -18.75 6.73
CA LEU A 305 -0.43 -18.39 5.31
C LEU A 305 0.34 -19.44 4.49
N GLU A 306 -0.26 -19.95 3.42
CA GLU A 306 0.43 -20.87 2.49
C GLU A 306 1.67 -20.22 1.85
N LYS A 307 1.58 -18.90 1.61
CA LYS A 307 2.69 -18.05 1.19
C LYS A 307 2.77 -16.85 2.11
N TYR A 308 3.94 -16.63 2.70
CA TYR A 308 4.16 -15.48 3.56
C TYR A 308 4.02 -14.17 2.78
N ILE A 309 3.75 -13.08 3.51
CA ILE A 309 3.77 -11.74 2.95
C ILE A 309 5.01 -11.04 3.48
N GLU A 310 5.89 -10.65 2.58
CA GLU A 310 7.05 -9.83 2.91
C GLU A 310 6.78 -8.37 2.59
N LEU A 311 7.03 -7.53 3.60
CA LEU A 311 6.92 -6.10 3.46
C LEU A 311 8.11 -5.39 4.06
N LYS A 312 8.47 -4.28 3.44
CA LYS A 312 9.55 -3.41 3.87
C LYS A 312 8.96 -2.06 4.26
N ILE A 313 9.25 -1.63 5.48
CA ILE A 313 8.83 -0.35 6.02
C ILE A 313 10.04 0.56 6.03
N THR A 314 9.95 1.66 5.28
CA THR A 314 10.93 2.74 5.29
C THR A 314 10.35 3.89 6.09
N TYR A 315 10.90 4.14 7.27
CA TYR A 315 10.44 5.22 8.15
C TYR A 315 10.93 6.57 7.64
N ASN A 316 10.15 7.62 7.90
CA ASN A 316 10.47 9.00 7.49
C ASN A 316 10.85 9.13 6.00
N TYR A 317 10.10 8.43 5.15
CA TYR A 317 10.38 8.29 3.72
C TYR A 317 10.58 9.66 3.04
N SER A 318 11.68 9.77 2.30
CA SER A 318 12.06 10.98 1.57
C SER A 318 12.16 12.26 2.44
N GLY A 319 12.57 12.11 3.70
CA GLY A 319 12.71 13.23 4.63
C GLY A 319 11.37 13.86 5.02
N THR A 320 10.28 13.11 4.88
CA THR A 320 8.96 13.47 5.41
C THR A 320 8.74 12.74 6.73
N SER A 321 7.68 13.08 7.47
CA SER A 321 7.28 12.27 8.61
C SER A 321 6.61 10.95 8.19
N ALA A 322 6.34 10.70 6.90
CA ALA A 322 5.56 9.54 6.46
C ALA A 322 6.35 8.23 6.47
N ASP A 323 5.71 7.12 6.82
CA ASP A 323 6.27 5.77 6.73
C ASP A 323 5.76 5.09 5.46
N LEU A 324 6.69 4.63 4.63
CA LEU A 324 6.39 3.93 3.40
C LEU A 324 6.38 2.42 3.63
N ILE A 325 5.28 1.77 3.26
CA ILE A 325 5.14 0.32 3.20
C ILE A 325 5.34 -0.13 1.75
N ASP A 326 6.34 -0.99 1.53
CA ASP A 326 6.64 -1.64 0.25
C ASP A 326 6.28 -3.13 0.35
N VAL A 327 5.35 -3.62 -0.47
CA VAL A 327 5.05 -5.06 -0.54
C VAL A 327 5.92 -5.69 -1.65
N ILE A 328 6.78 -6.64 -1.29
CA ILE A 328 7.91 -7.06 -2.15
C ILE A 328 7.47 -7.87 -3.38
N GLU A 329 6.34 -8.60 -3.31
CA GLU A 329 5.85 -9.48 -4.39
C GLU A 329 4.51 -9.02 -5.03
N SER A 330 4.34 -7.71 -5.24
CA SER A 330 3.06 -7.08 -5.62
C SER A 330 2.42 -7.45 -6.97
N GLU A 331 3.07 -8.23 -7.81
CA GLU A 331 2.67 -8.39 -9.22
C GLU A 331 1.54 -9.42 -9.45
N VAL A 332 1.21 -10.26 -8.45
CA VAL A 332 0.22 -11.34 -8.59
C VAL A 332 -0.75 -11.38 -7.40
N ASN A 333 -1.90 -10.71 -7.53
CA ASN A 333 -3.06 -10.79 -6.61
C ASN A 333 -2.86 -10.24 -5.19
N ASP A 334 -2.28 -9.04 -5.07
CA ASP A 334 -1.86 -8.48 -3.78
C ASP A 334 -2.85 -7.56 -3.05
N LEU A 335 -4.06 -7.29 -3.57
CA LEU A 335 -5.03 -6.47 -2.84
C LEU A 335 -5.39 -7.11 -1.48
N GLU A 336 -5.64 -8.42 -1.48
CA GLU A 336 -5.97 -9.18 -0.27
C GLU A 336 -4.83 -9.13 0.75
N ARG A 337 -3.58 -9.27 0.28
CA ARG A 337 -2.38 -9.19 1.12
C ARG A 337 -2.18 -7.79 1.71
N MET A 338 -2.37 -6.74 0.91
CA MET A 338 -2.34 -5.36 1.41
C MET A 338 -3.44 -5.13 2.44
N ASN A 339 -4.68 -5.51 2.13
CA ASN A 339 -5.82 -5.36 3.03
C ASN A 339 -5.58 -6.10 4.35
N TYR A 340 -4.94 -7.27 4.31
CA TYR A 340 -4.55 -8.01 5.50
C TYR A 340 -3.53 -7.25 6.37
N VAL A 341 -2.51 -6.66 5.76
CA VAL A 341 -1.54 -5.81 6.48
C VAL A 341 -2.24 -4.61 7.13
N ILE A 342 -3.13 -3.95 6.40
CA ILE A 342 -3.90 -2.81 6.94
C ILE A 342 -4.82 -3.23 8.07
N GLU A 343 -5.49 -4.37 7.95
CA GLU A 343 -6.37 -4.90 9.00
C GLU A 343 -5.60 -5.20 10.29
N LEU A 344 -4.41 -5.78 10.20
CA LEU A 344 -3.57 -6.01 11.38
C LEU A 344 -3.12 -4.71 12.06
N ILE A 345 -2.63 -3.76 11.27
CA ILE A 345 -2.22 -2.44 11.80
C ILE A 345 -3.43 -1.73 12.41
N GLY A 346 -4.56 -1.72 11.71
CA GLY A 346 -5.82 -1.10 12.15
C GLY A 346 -6.38 -1.74 13.42
N THR A 347 -6.30 -3.07 13.54
CA THR A 347 -6.75 -3.78 14.75
C THR A 347 -5.89 -3.41 15.95
N ARG A 348 -4.57 -3.28 15.80
CA ARG A 348 -3.67 -2.81 16.88
C ARG A 348 -3.88 -1.35 17.23
N LYS A 349 -4.32 -0.54 16.27
CA LYS A 349 -4.69 0.85 16.51
C LYS A 349 -5.95 0.97 17.36
N ILE A 350 -6.98 0.16 17.08
CA ILE A 350 -8.22 0.15 17.87
C ILE A 350 -7.97 -0.46 19.25
N ASN A 351 -7.29 -1.61 19.29
CA ASN A 351 -6.93 -2.31 20.52
C ASN A 351 -5.68 -1.64 21.12
N LYS A 352 -5.85 -0.44 21.69
CA LYS A 352 -4.80 0.17 22.52
C LYS A 352 -4.28 -0.88 23.51
N PRO A 353 -2.96 -1.02 23.73
CA PRO A 353 -2.48 -1.73 24.91
C PRO A 353 -3.08 -1.05 26.15
N MET A 354 -3.53 -1.88 27.10
CA MET A 354 -4.17 -1.53 28.38
C MET A 354 -3.26 -0.74 29.35
N GLU A 355 -2.30 0.05 28.85
CA GLU A 355 -1.31 0.75 29.68
C GLU A 355 -1.65 2.22 29.96
N GLU A 356 -2.62 2.82 29.27
CA GLU A 356 -3.01 4.22 29.51
C GLU A 356 -4.11 4.40 30.58
N SER A 357 -4.65 3.33 31.17
CA SER A 357 -5.69 3.42 32.23
C SER A 357 -5.16 3.38 33.66
N ILE A 358 -3.85 3.23 33.89
CA ILE A 358 -3.27 3.20 35.25
C ILE A 358 -2.63 4.56 35.63
N ALA A 359 -2.35 5.44 34.66
CA ALA A 359 -1.70 6.74 34.92
C ALA A 359 -2.66 7.93 35.19
N LYS A 360 -3.94 7.69 35.47
CA LYS A 360 -4.90 8.73 35.89
C LYS A 360 -5.61 8.44 37.21
N SER A 361 -5.10 7.49 37.99
CA SER A 361 -5.57 7.20 39.34
C SER A 361 -4.38 6.97 40.27
N SER A 362 -3.57 8.02 40.40
CA SER A 362 -2.58 8.16 41.47
C SER A 362 -2.41 9.64 41.79
#